data_AF-A0A2A9NUM5-F1
#
_entry.id   AF-A0A2A9NUM5-F1
#
_cell.length_a   1.000
_cell.length_b   1.000
_cell.length_c   1.000
_cell.angle_alpha   90.00
_cell.angle_beta   90.00
_cell.angle_gamma   90.00
#
_symmetry.space_group_name_H-M   'P 1'
#
loop_
_entity.id
_entity.type
_entity.pdbx_description
1 polymer ?
#
loop_
_entity_poly.entity_id
_entity_poly.type
_entity_poly.pdbx_seq_one_letter_code
_entity_poly.pdbx_strand_id
1 'polypeptide(L)'
;MDAENKLKRRQSTLDEATVQKLEKQINERPDKQELIDRNILKDDKGVAPSLIATREKLERSRLQDKLDQALQHRPNQNELIEQGILNGLRTYLRPYQF
;
A
#
# COMPACT_ATOMS: atom_id res chain seq x y z
N MET A 1 35.70 -1.42 60.55
CA MET A 1 34.57 -2.34 60.31
C MET A 1 33.66 -1.60 59.37
N ASP A 2 34.06 -1.55 58.11
CA ASP A 2 33.53 -0.59 57.15
C ASP A 2 32.68 -1.35 56.16
N ALA A 3 31.37 -1.09 56.25
CA ALA A 3 30.35 -1.77 55.49
C ALA A 3 30.39 -1.26 54.04
N GLU A 4 31.09 -1.98 53.16
CA GLU A 4 30.99 -1.77 51.72
C GLU A 4 29.63 -2.25 51.22
N ASN A 5 28.68 -1.32 51.21
CA ASN A 5 27.44 -1.43 50.47
C ASN A 5 27.77 -1.44 48.97
N LYS A 6 28.13 -2.61 48.44
CA LYS A 6 28.21 -2.88 47.00
C LYS A 6 26.83 -2.63 46.41
N LEU A 7 26.66 -1.42 45.86
CA LEU A 7 25.54 -1.04 45.00
C LEU A 7 25.27 -2.18 44.01
N LYS A 8 24.24 -2.97 44.28
CA LYS A 8 23.68 -3.91 43.31
C LYS A 8 23.21 -3.06 42.14
N ARG A 9 24.06 -2.96 41.10
CA ARG A 9 23.64 -2.46 39.78
C ARG A 9 22.29 -3.11 39.49
N ARG A 10 21.27 -2.28 39.23
CA ARG A 10 19.98 -2.78 38.75
C ARG A 10 20.31 -3.59 37.49
N GLN A 11 20.30 -4.91 37.59
CA GLN A 11 20.42 -5.77 36.42
C GLN A 11 19.23 -5.40 35.54
N SER A 12 19.51 -5.05 34.29
CA SER A 12 18.46 -4.82 33.31
C SER A 12 17.58 -6.06 33.29
N THR A 13 16.27 -5.88 33.48
CA THR A 13 15.27 -6.96 33.46
C THR A 13 15.04 -7.51 32.04
N LEU A 14 15.95 -7.24 31.11
CA LEU A 14 15.85 -7.53 29.70
C LEU A 14 16.95 -8.52 29.36
N ASP A 15 16.55 -9.61 28.72
CA ASP A 15 17.47 -10.64 28.27
C ASP A 15 18.43 -10.06 27.23
N GLU A 16 19.72 -10.35 27.35
CA GLU A 16 20.76 -9.81 26.47
C GLU A 16 20.49 -10.10 24.98
N ALA A 17 19.92 -11.27 24.68
CA ALA A 17 19.51 -11.64 23.33
C ALA A 17 18.41 -10.72 22.76
N THR A 18 17.51 -10.20 23.61
CA THR A 18 16.47 -9.26 23.17
C THR A 18 17.05 -7.90 22.83
N VAL A 19 18.07 -7.47 23.57
CA VAL A 19 18.80 -6.22 23.32
C VAL A 19 19.53 -6.30 21.97
N GLN A 20 20.29 -7.37 21.75
CA GLN A 20 21.02 -7.58 20.48
C GLN A 20 20.08 -7.66 19.27
N LYS A 21 18.92 -8.32 19.42
CA LYS A 21 17.90 -8.38 18.35
C LYS A 21 17.33 -7.01 18.03
N LEU A 22 17.01 -6.22 19.06
CA LEU A 22 16.47 -4.87 18.89
C LEU A 22 17.48 -3.95 18.20
N GLU A 23 18.74 -3.99 18.61
CA GLU A 23 19.82 -3.22 17.98
C GLU A 23 19.93 -3.51 16.48
N LYS A 24 19.88 -4.79 16.10
CA LYS A 24 19.86 -5.19 14.69
C LYS A 24 18.66 -4.60 13.94
N GLN A 25 17.44 -4.69 14.51
CA GLN A 25 16.22 -4.18 13.89
C GLN A 25 16.21 -2.65 13.74
N ILE A 26 16.83 -1.94 14.67
CA ILE A 26 16.97 -0.48 14.59
C ILE A 26 17.92 -0.10 13.45
N ASN A 27 19.04 -0.83 13.30
CA ASN A 27 20.01 -0.60 12.23
C ASN A 27 19.43 -0.91 10.84
N GLU A 28 18.56 -1.93 10.74
CA GLU A 28 17.89 -2.35 9.51
C GLU A 28 16.53 -1.64 9.29
N ARG A 29 16.22 -0.58 10.06
CA ARG A 29 14.91 0.07 10.01
C ARG A 29 14.67 0.70 8.62
N PRO A 30 13.61 0.28 7.90
CA PRO A 30 13.25 0.86 6.61
C PRO A 30 12.85 2.33 6.71
N ASP A 31 13.09 3.09 5.64
CA ASP A 31 12.61 4.47 5.57
C ASP A 31 11.08 4.53 5.40
N LYS A 32 10.49 5.67 5.78
CA LYS A 32 9.05 5.89 5.63
C LYS A 32 8.62 5.75 4.16
N GLN A 33 9.39 6.25 3.21
CA GLN A 33 9.03 6.18 1.78
C GLN A 33 9.01 4.74 1.28
N GLU A 34 9.97 3.91 1.71
CA GLU A 34 10.02 2.49 1.36
C GLU A 34 8.77 1.73 1.85
N LEU A 35 8.25 2.09 3.03
CA LEU A 35 7.00 1.52 3.55
C LEU A 35 5.78 1.97 2.74
N ILE A 36 5.78 3.20 2.21
CA ILE A 36 4.72 3.72 1.33
C ILE A 36 4.75 2.99 -0.03
N ASP A 37 5.94 2.86 -0.62
CA ASP A 37 6.14 2.17 -1.90
C ASP A 37 5.72 0.70 -1.83
N ARG A 38 5.99 0.05 -0.70
CA ARG A 38 5.54 -1.33 -0.42
C ARG A 38 4.05 -1.43 -0.04
N ASN A 39 3.31 -0.33 -0.04
CA ASN A 39 1.91 -0.23 0.37
C ASN A 39 1.64 -0.68 1.83
N ILE A 40 2.67 -0.65 2.68
CA ILE A 40 2.55 -0.99 4.12
C ILE A 40 2.02 0.23 4.88
N LEU A 41 2.62 1.40 4.63
CA LEU A 41 2.14 2.67 5.16
C LEU A 41 1.33 3.38 4.08
N LYS A 42 0.20 3.98 4.46
CA LYS A 42 -0.54 4.86 3.56
C LYS A 42 0.15 6.23 3.56
N ASP A 43 0.31 6.82 2.37
CA ASP A 43 0.82 8.18 2.26
C ASP A 43 -0.08 9.12 3.08
N ASP A 44 0.51 9.72 4.11
CA ASP A 44 -0.18 10.52 5.09
C ASP A 44 -0.36 11.95 4.61
N LYS A 45 0.36 12.45 3.60
CA LYS A 45 0.21 13.81 3.02
C LYS A 45 -0.06 14.94 4.05
N GLY A 46 0.48 14.83 5.27
CA GLY A 46 0.25 15.78 6.37
C GLY A 46 -1.02 15.58 7.20
N VAL A 47 -1.76 14.49 7.00
CA VAL A 47 -2.95 14.09 7.77
C VAL A 47 -2.53 13.41 9.07
N ALA A 48 -3.25 13.71 10.16
CA ALA A 48 -3.01 13.08 11.46
C ALA A 48 -3.16 11.54 11.39
N PRO A 49 -2.32 10.75 12.10
CA PRO A 49 -2.35 9.29 12.04
C PRO A 49 -3.72 8.67 12.35
N SER A 50 -4.49 9.27 13.27
CA SER A 50 -5.83 8.82 13.65
C SER A 50 -6.88 8.97 12.54
N LEU A 51 -6.66 9.85 11.56
CA LEU A 51 -7.60 10.15 10.49
C LEU A 51 -7.29 9.43 9.16
N ILE A 52 -6.14 8.76 9.07
CA ILE A 52 -5.73 8.08 7.83
C ILE A 52 -6.73 6.98 7.45
N ALA A 53 -7.16 6.18 8.43
CA ALA A 53 -8.09 5.07 8.20
C ALA A 53 -9.47 5.55 7.73
N THR A 54 -9.99 6.62 8.32
CA THR A 54 -11.27 7.22 7.91
C THR A 54 -11.18 7.87 6.53
N ARG A 55 -10.07 8.55 6.22
CA ARG A 55 -9.79 9.10 4.89
C ARG A 55 -9.77 7.98 3.83
N GLU A 56 -9.03 6.91 4.06
CA GLU A 56 -8.92 5.79 3.11
C GLU A 56 -10.28 5.14 2.87
N LYS A 57 -11.08 4.93 3.93
CA LYS A 57 -12.43 4.39 3.81
C LYS A 57 -13.32 5.28 2.92
N LEU A 58 -13.23 6.60 3.09
CA LEU A 58 -13.98 7.56 2.29
C LEU A 58 -13.51 7.56 0.82
N GLU A 59 -12.20 7.55 0.58
CA GLU A 59 -11.63 7.49 -0.76
C GLU A 59 -12.04 6.21 -1.50
N ARG A 60 -12.02 5.07 -0.81
CA ARG A 60 -12.48 3.79 -1.35
C ARG A 60 -13.96 3.83 -1.72
N SER A 61 -14.81 4.37 -0.85
CA SER A 61 -16.25 4.51 -1.14
C SER A 61 -16.47 5.37 -2.38
N ARG A 62 -15.81 6.53 -2.46
CA ARG A 62 -15.91 7.42 -3.63
C ARG A 62 -15.44 6.75 -4.92
N LEU A 63 -14.38 5.94 -4.85
CA LEU A 63 -13.88 5.22 -6.01
C LEU A 63 -14.86 4.13 -6.45
N GLN A 64 -15.46 3.42 -5.49
CA GLN A 64 -16.49 2.44 -5.75
C GLN A 64 -17.70 3.08 -6.43
N ASP A 65 -18.24 4.17 -5.89
CA ASP A 65 -19.40 4.86 -6.46
C ASP A 65 -19.12 5.33 -7.90
N LYS A 66 -17.92 5.86 -8.16
CA LYS A 66 -17.48 6.28 -9.50
C LYS A 66 -17.36 5.09 -10.46
N LEU A 67 -16.80 3.98 -9.99
CA LEU A 67 -16.67 2.77 -10.79
C LEU A 67 -18.04 2.21 -11.13
N ASP A 68 -18.96 2.16 -10.17
CA ASP A 68 -20.31 1.65 -10.37
C ASP A 68 -21.06 2.48 -11.43
N GLN A 69 -20.96 3.81 -11.37
CA GLN A 69 -21.52 4.69 -12.41
C GLN A 69 -20.90 4.45 -13.79
N ALA A 70 -19.57 4.31 -13.87
CA ALA A 70 -18.88 4.03 -15.13
C ALA A 70 -19.26 2.67 -15.73
N LEU A 71 -19.49 1.67 -14.88
CA LEU A 71 -19.94 0.33 -15.29
C LEU A 71 -21.39 0.34 -15.77
N GLN A 72 -22.27 1.13 -15.16
CA GLN A 72 -23.66 1.28 -15.61
C GLN A 72 -23.76 1.88 -17.02
N HIS A 73 -22.88 2.83 -17.35
CA HIS A 73 -22.80 3.45 -18.68
C HIS A 73 -21.80 2.77 -19.62
N ARG A 74 -21.40 1.53 -19.33
CA ARG A 74 -20.42 0.81 -20.14
C ARG A 74 -20.98 0.58 -21.55
N PRO A 75 -20.33 1.11 -22.61
CA PRO A 75 -20.81 0.97 -23.96
C PRO A 75 -20.78 -0.49 -24.43
N ASN A 76 -21.76 -0.84 -25.25
CA ASN A 76 -21.88 -2.17 -25.83
C ASN A 76 -20.90 -2.35 -27.00
N GLN A 77 -20.64 -3.59 -27.37
CA GLN A 77 -19.73 -3.91 -28.45
C GLN A 77 -20.09 -3.23 -29.78
N ASN A 78 -21.39 -3.15 -30.10
CA ASN A 78 -21.86 -2.49 -31.32
C ASN A 78 -21.55 -0.99 -31.32
N GLU A 79 -21.78 -0.31 -30.18
CA GLU A 79 -21.46 1.11 -30.01
C GLU A 79 -19.95 1.35 -30.17
N LEU A 80 -19.11 0.44 -29.65
CA LEU A 80 -17.66 0.51 -29.83
C LEU A 80 -17.21 0.28 -31.29
N ILE A 81 -17.94 -0.52 -32.06
CA ILE A 81 -17.70 -0.73 -33.50
C ILE A 81 -18.08 0.53 -34.29
N GLU A 82 -19.22 1.14 -33.98
CA GLU A 82 -19.68 2.39 -34.60
C GLU A 82 -18.71 3.54 -34.32
N GLN A 83 -18.17 3.61 -33.11
CA GLN A 83 -17.15 4.59 -32.72
C GLN A 83 -15.75 4.29 -33.30
N GLY A 84 -15.59 3.18 -34.04
CA GLY A 84 -14.32 2.79 -34.66
C GLY A 84 -13.23 2.36 -33.66
N ILE A 85 -13.59 2.13 -32.39
CA ILE A 85 -12.69 1.67 -31.32
C ILE A 85 -12.47 0.15 -31.44
N LEU A 86 -13.53 -0.59 -31.80
CA LEU A 86 -13.48 -2.04 -31.99
C LEU A 86 -13.64 -2.39 -33.47
N ASN A 87 -12.75 -3.22 -34.01
CA ASN A 87 -12.87 -3.70 -35.38
C ASN A 87 -13.98 -4.77 -35.46
N GLY A 88 -15.13 -4.43 -36.03
CA GLY A 88 -16.19 -5.41 -36.29
C GLY A 88 -15.85 -6.30 -37.48
N LEU A 89 -15.55 -7.60 -37.24
CA LEU A 89 -15.36 -8.74 -38.17
C LEU A 89 -14.51 -8.54 -39.47
N ARG A 90 -14.07 -7.33 -39.80
CA ARG A 90 -13.38 -6.96 -41.04
C ARG A 90 -11.88 -7.26 -41.00
N THR A 91 -11.30 -7.39 -39.81
CA THR A 91 -9.85 -7.65 -39.64
C THR A 91 -9.47 -9.12 -39.67
N TYR A 92 -10.43 -10.05 -39.66
CA TYR A 92 -10.14 -11.50 -39.74
C TYR A 92 -10.07 -12.04 -41.17
N LEU A 93 -10.30 -11.20 -42.19
CA LEU A 93 -10.22 -11.57 -43.60
C LEU A 93 -9.34 -10.54 -44.32
N ARG A 94 -8.03 -10.60 -44.08
CA ARG A 94 -7.03 -10.14 -45.05
C ARG A 94 -6.76 -11.32 -45.98
N PRO A 95 -7.41 -11.44 -47.15
CA PRO A 95 -7.02 -12.45 -48.11
C PRO A 95 -5.57 -12.18 -48.51
N TYR A 96 -4.70 -13.18 -48.34
CA TYR A 96 -3.36 -13.20 -48.92
C TYR A 96 -3.49 -13.02 -50.43
N GLN A 97 -3.06 -11.87 -50.94
CA GLN A 97 -2.86 -11.67 -52.38
C GLN A 97 -1.46 -12.15 -52.72
N PHE A 98 -1.37 -13.20 -53.53
CA PHE A 98 -0.22 -13.54 -54.37
C PHE A 98 -0.41 -12.89 -55.73
#